data_AF-Q4CTH8-F1
#
_entry.id   AF-Q4CTH8-F1
#
_cell.length_a   1.000
_cell.length_b   1.000
_cell.length_c   1.000
_cell.angle_alpha   90.00
_cell.angle_beta   90.00
_cell.angle_gamma   90.00
#
_symmetry.space_group_name_H-M   'P 1'
#
loop_
_entity.id
_entity.type
_entity.pdbx_description
1 polymer ?
#
loop_
_entity_poly.entity_id
_entity_poly.type
_entity_poly.pdbx_seq_one_letter_code
_entity_poly.pdbx_strand_id
1 'polypeptide(L)'
;FHAISPAEAYGELCQRFQCHAIAAVAAMFPSGVGQWNGTTELNLSRLYVGPKGVRPVVEMCKRLPALRSFNCANNYLTNDSVYFITRMAMFHPALERIELSYNEFISWTGGTFLTELVVRNTNIKEVGIRSTAIPTRVAEAVFEQTRRNCVLAYQAVGRMPKPTNHPAAIHLRTMKRFFMDIQENGTVPVSALVDGFRERLRILGQERDLSKYTESFFETLCRQVPQDRITWEAFILTLRMDGSLYDADFVKKVQRVFLEFNIEPSAGTEGFVEVRDLAAMFTRLYGEPPTPKELANMRSLLGLNDTMTLHWDEFLPLMYIRGPKDKCMAMGWNLSPLYIPTMLHF
;
A
#
# COMPACT_ATOMS: atom_id res chain seq x y z
N PHE A 1 -17.60 -5.54 34.94
CA PHE A 1 -17.68 -5.45 33.46
C PHE A 1 -18.37 -6.65 32.81
N HIS A 2 -18.14 -7.92 33.18
CA HIS A 2 -18.88 -9.04 32.54
C HIS A 2 -20.41 -9.00 32.71
N ALA A 3 -20.91 -8.28 33.73
CA ALA A 3 -22.35 -8.08 33.98
C ALA A 3 -22.97 -6.89 33.24
N ILE A 4 -22.19 -6.13 32.47
CA ILE A 4 -22.68 -4.97 31.71
C ILE A 4 -22.23 -5.08 30.25
N SER A 5 -22.90 -4.33 29.37
CA SER A 5 -22.51 -4.23 27.97
C SER A 5 -21.22 -3.42 27.79
N PRO A 6 -20.46 -3.65 26.71
CA PRO A 6 -19.35 -2.78 26.33
C PRO A 6 -19.72 -1.29 26.24
N ALA A 7 -20.91 -0.95 25.73
CA ALA A 7 -21.38 0.43 25.65
C ALA A 7 -21.59 1.08 27.03
N GLU A 8 -22.22 0.37 27.97
CA GLU A 8 -22.37 0.83 29.36
C GLU A 8 -21.02 0.97 30.05
N ALA A 9 -20.13 0.00 29.87
CA ALA A 9 -18.77 0.04 30.42
C ALA A 9 -17.98 1.25 29.95
N TYR A 10 -18.11 1.64 28.68
CA TYR A 10 -17.52 2.88 28.17
C TYR A 10 -18.07 4.11 28.88
N GLY A 11 -19.39 4.16 29.10
CA GLY A 11 -20.05 5.22 29.87
C GLY A 11 -19.51 5.34 31.30
N GLU A 12 -19.42 4.22 32.02
CA GLU A 12 -18.84 4.17 33.38
C GLU A 12 -17.38 4.63 33.40
N LEU A 13 -16.59 4.20 32.41
CA LEU A 13 -15.20 4.65 32.29
C LEU A 13 -15.12 6.15 32.02
N CYS A 14 -15.97 6.70 31.16
CA CYS A 14 -16.01 8.15 30.90
C CYS A 14 -16.29 8.94 32.19
N GLN A 15 -17.28 8.50 32.98
CA GLN A 15 -17.59 9.08 34.28
C GLN A 15 -16.40 8.98 35.25
N ARG A 16 -15.76 7.81 35.33
CA ARG A 16 -14.58 7.58 36.18
C ARG A 16 -13.40 8.47 35.80
N PHE A 17 -13.16 8.70 34.51
CA PHE A 17 -12.14 9.62 34.02
C PHE A 17 -12.63 11.09 33.94
N GLN A 18 -13.82 11.39 34.47
CA GLN A 18 -14.41 12.72 34.55
C GLN A 18 -14.49 13.41 33.17
N CYS A 19 -14.87 12.67 32.14
CA CYS A 19 -15.03 13.20 30.78
C CYS A 19 -16.41 12.85 30.20
N HIS A 20 -16.85 13.62 29.22
CA HIS A 20 -18.10 13.35 28.53
C HIS A 20 -17.92 12.19 27.54
N ALA A 21 -18.84 11.23 27.58
CA ALA A 21 -18.89 10.16 26.58
C ALA A 21 -19.24 10.76 25.21
N ILE A 22 -18.39 10.53 24.21
CA ILE A 22 -18.65 10.97 22.84
C ILE A 22 -19.61 9.98 22.22
N ALA A 23 -20.79 10.44 21.79
CA ALA A 23 -21.86 9.57 21.28
C ALA A 23 -21.38 8.67 20.12
N ALA A 24 -20.58 9.23 19.20
CA ALA A 24 -19.99 8.47 18.08
C ALA A 24 -19.05 7.36 18.55
N VAL A 25 -18.31 7.57 19.64
CA VAL A 25 -17.43 6.54 20.23
C VAL A 25 -18.26 5.48 20.97
N ALA A 26 -19.28 5.90 21.72
CA ALA A 26 -20.18 4.97 22.41
C ALA A 26 -20.88 4.01 21.42
N ALA A 27 -21.26 4.51 20.23
CA ALA A 27 -21.89 3.72 19.17
C ALA A 27 -20.98 2.64 18.55
N MET A 28 -19.66 2.69 18.79
CA MET A 28 -18.71 1.65 18.34
C MET A 28 -18.74 0.40 19.22
N PHE A 29 -19.36 0.48 20.40
CA PHE A 29 -19.40 -0.60 21.36
C PHE A 29 -20.78 -1.27 21.35
N PRO A 30 -20.85 -2.62 21.33
CA PRO A 30 -22.13 -3.30 21.38
C PRO A 30 -22.92 -3.01 22.67
N SER A 31 -24.25 -2.91 22.56
CA SER A 31 -25.16 -2.73 23.69
C SER A 31 -25.59 -4.04 24.36
N GLY A 32 -25.26 -5.20 23.78
CA GLY A 32 -25.55 -6.49 24.39
C GLY A 32 -24.59 -6.84 25.51
N VAL A 33 -25.10 -7.29 26.65
CA VAL A 33 -24.29 -7.80 27.76
C VAL A 33 -23.44 -8.98 27.28
N GLY A 34 -22.16 -8.98 27.66
CA GLY A 34 -21.22 -10.06 27.30
C GLY A 34 -20.64 -9.99 25.88
N GLN A 35 -21.07 -9.06 25.02
CA GLN A 35 -20.59 -8.94 23.63
C GLN A 35 -19.20 -8.29 23.49
N TRP A 36 -18.20 -8.82 24.18
CA TRP A 36 -16.83 -8.28 24.20
C TRP A 36 -15.95 -8.73 23.02
N ASN A 37 -16.34 -9.79 22.32
CA ASN A 37 -15.51 -10.44 21.30
C ASN A 37 -15.79 -9.97 19.86
N GLY A 38 -16.77 -9.08 19.65
CA GLY A 38 -17.22 -8.67 18.32
C GLY A 38 -16.45 -7.48 17.72
N THR A 39 -15.89 -6.61 18.54
CA THR A 39 -15.22 -5.39 18.07
C THR A 39 -13.80 -5.70 17.58
N THR A 40 -13.63 -5.79 16.26
CA THR A 40 -12.31 -6.01 15.63
C THR A 40 -11.59 -4.72 15.26
N GLU A 41 -12.31 -3.61 15.10
CA GLU A 41 -11.76 -2.33 14.70
C GLU A 41 -12.41 -1.19 15.48
N LEU A 42 -11.59 -0.23 15.89
CA LEU A 42 -12.03 1.02 16.49
C LEU A 42 -11.43 2.17 15.68
N ASN A 43 -12.30 2.92 14.98
CA ASN A 43 -11.88 4.08 14.19
C ASN A 43 -12.44 5.37 14.78
N LEU A 44 -11.62 6.02 15.61
CA LEU A 44 -11.93 7.29 16.25
C LEU A 44 -11.35 8.48 15.49
N SER A 45 -10.93 8.31 14.24
CA SER A 45 -10.29 9.40 13.51
C SER A 45 -11.20 10.64 13.43
N ARG A 46 -10.63 11.82 13.71
CA ARG A 46 -11.35 13.10 13.66
C ARG A 46 -12.58 13.20 14.57
N LEU A 47 -12.59 12.47 15.69
CA LEU A 47 -13.66 12.56 16.69
C LEU A 47 -13.36 13.51 17.86
N TYR A 48 -12.24 14.24 17.80
CA TYR A 48 -11.83 15.22 18.82
C TYR A 48 -11.80 14.62 20.24
N VAL A 49 -11.40 13.36 20.36
CA VAL A 49 -11.39 12.61 21.61
C VAL A 49 -10.45 13.24 22.64
N GLY A 50 -9.31 13.76 22.17
CA GLY A 50 -8.32 14.43 23.00
C GLY A 50 -7.62 13.52 24.02
N PRO A 51 -6.62 14.06 24.75
CA PRO A 51 -5.83 13.28 25.70
C PRO A 51 -6.63 12.73 26.88
N LYS A 52 -7.68 13.43 27.31
CA LYS A 52 -8.54 12.99 28.43
C LYS A 52 -9.55 11.93 27.97
N GLY A 53 -10.22 12.16 26.83
CA GLY A 53 -11.24 11.25 26.31
C GLY A 53 -10.67 9.95 25.75
N VAL A 54 -9.38 9.88 25.40
CA VAL A 54 -8.78 8.63 24.89
C VAL A 54 -8.55 7.61 26.00
N ARG A 55 -8.44 8.06 27.26
CA ARG A 55 -8.21 7.18 28.43
C ARG A 55 -9.30 6.12 28.63
N PRO A 56 -10.61 6.46 28.67
CA PRO A 56 -11.66 5.44 28.74
C PRO A 56 -11.65 4.51 27.53
N VAL A 57 -11.30 4.99 26.34
CA VAL A 57 -11.17 4.16 25.13
C VAL A 57 -10.03 3.16 25.27
N VAL A 58 -8.86 3.59 25.73
CA VAL A 58 -7.72 2.70 26.01
C VAL A 58 -8.07 1.64 27.04
N GLU A 59 -8.83 2.00 28.08
CA GLU A 59 -9.36 1.01 29.03
C GLU A 59 -10.35 0.04 28.39
N MET A 60 -11.18 0.48 27.45
CA MET A 60 -12.02 -0.42 26.67
C MET A 60 -11.18 -1.37 25.83
N CYS A 61 -10.14 -0.89 25.12
CA CYS A 61 -9.27 -1.74 24.30
C CYS A 61 -8.67 -2.91 25.09
N LYS A 62 -8.27 -2.72 26.36
CA LYS A 62 -7.76 -3.82 27.22
C LYS A 62 -8.75 -4.99 27.40
N ARG A 63 -10.03 -4.76 27.13
CA ARG A 63 -11.15 -5.70 27.36
C ARG A 63 -11.75 -6.21 26.05
N LEU A 64 -11.21 -5.83 24.90
CA LEU A 64 -11.70 -6.21 23.57
C LEU A 64 -10.71 -7.19 22.93
N PRO A 65 -10.77 -8.49 23.26
CA PRO A 65 -9.74 -9.46 22.87
C PRO A 65 -9.62 -9.66 21.35
N ALA A 66 -10.67 -9.34 20.58
CA ALA A 66 -10.68 -9.45 19.13
C ALA A 66 -10.19 -8.18 18.40
N LEU A 67 -9.85 -7.11 19.12
CA LEU A 67 -9.44 -5.85 18.53
C LEU A 67 -8.11 -6.00 17.76
N ARG A 68 -8.16 -5.74 16.46
CA ARG A 68 -7.02 -5.82 15.52
C ARG A 68 -6.53 -4.45 15.06
N SER A 69 -7.42 -3.45 15.01
CA SER A 69 -7.08 -2.10 14.53
C SER A 69 -7.58 -1.04 15.48
N PHE A 70 -6.70 -0.13 15.89
CA PHE A 70 -7.03 1.02 16.72
C PHE A 70 -6.56 2.32 16.08
N ASN A 71 -7.48 3.09 15.54
CA ASN A 71 -7.22 4.33 14.83
C ASN A 71 -7.68 5.53 15.67
N CYS A 72 -6.74 6.37 16.07
CA CYS A 72 -6.93 7.64 16.75
C CYS A 72 -6.28 8.80 15.98
N ALA A 73 -6.15 8.71 14.66
CA ALA A 73 -5.61 9.80 13.87
C ALA A 73 -6.41 11.10 14.04
N ASN A 74 -5.72 12.23 14.05
CA ASN A 74 -6.32 13.57 14.13
C ASN A 74 -7.28 13.73 15.33
N ASN A 75 -6.75 13.54 16.55
CA ASN A 75 -7.50 13.67 17.80
C ASN A 75 -6.80 14.58 18.82
N TYR A 76 -5.81 15.38 18.40
CA TYR A 76 -5.01 16.25 19.29
C TYR A 76 -4.38 15.48 20.46
N LEU A 77 -3.92 14.25 20.20
CA LEU A 77 -3.26 13.42 21.20
C LEU A 77 -1.86 13.93 21.51
N THR A 78 -1.40 13.64 22.73
CA THR A 78 -0.09 14.02 23.27
C THR A 78 0.77 12.80 23.56
N ASN A 79 2.04 13.00 23.93
CA ASN A 79 2.93 11.92 24.38
C ASN A 79 2.33 11.08 25.52
N ASP A 80 1.61 11.69 26.46
CA ASP A 80 0.93 10.96 27.55
C ASP A 80 -0.16 10.03 27.03
N SER A 81 -0.87 10.46 25.98
CA SER A 81 -1.85 9.61 25.31
C SER A 81 -1.16 8.38 24.72
N VAL A 82 -0.03 8.58 24.04
CA VAL A 82 0.78 7.49 23.46
C VAL A 82 1.26 6.53 24.55
N TYR A 83 1.73 7.03 25.70
CA TYR A 83 2.11 6.20 26.84
C TYR A 83 0.98 5.23 27.24
N PHE A 84 -0.25 5.71 27.42
CA PHE A 84 -1.36 4.83 27.79
C PHE A 84 -1.70 3.81 26.69
N ILE A 85 -1.69 4.26 25.42
CA ILE A 85 -1.95 3.41 24.25
C ILE A 85 -0.91 2.29 24.17
N THR A 86 0.39 2.61 24.28
CA THR A 86 1.46 1.61 24.18
C THR A 86 1.46 0.65 25.34
N ARG A 87 1.16 1.09 26.57
CA ARG A 87 1.03 0.19 27.74
C ARG A 87 -0.11 -0.80 27.60
N MET A 88 -1.22 -0.41 26.97
CA MET A 88 -2.29 -1.34 26.61
C MET A 88 -1.83 -2.28 25.49
N ALA A 89 -1.29 -1.72 24.40
CA ALA A 89 -0.93 -2.48 23.21
C ALA A 89 0.19 -3.49 23.47
N MET A 90 1.10 -3.21 24.41
CA MET A 90 2.26 -4.05 24.73
C MET A 90 1.89 -5.49 25.09
N PHE A 91 0.69 -5.71 25.65
CA PHE A 91 0.21 -7.03 26.05
C PHE A 91 -1.11 -7.41 25.35
N HIS A 92 -1.55 -6.65 24.36
CA HIS A 92 -2.78 -6.94 23.66
C HIS A 92 -2.60 -8.18 22.76
N PRO A 93 -3.46 -9.21 22.87
CA PRO A 93 -3.23 -10.50 22.23
C PRO A 93 -3.45 -10.47 20.71
N ALA A 94 -4.27 -9.55 20.21
CA ALA A 94 -4.71 -9.53 18.81
C ALA A 94 -4.48 -8.20 18.08
N LEU A 95 -3.95 -7.17 18.75
CA LEU A 95 -3.83 -5.84 18.14
C LEU A 95 -2.69 -5.87 17.12
N GLU A 96 -2.98 -5.45 15.90
CA GLU A 96 -2.04 -5.48 14.78
C GLU A 96 -1.71 -4.08 14.26
N ARG A 97 -2.66 -3.14 14.33
CA ARG A 97 -2.51 -1.79 13.78
C ARG A 97 -2.85 -0.70 14.78
N ILE A 98 -2.00 0.31 14.83
CA ILE A 98 -2.23 1.55 15.57
C ILE A 98 -2.06 2.72 14.62
N GLU A 99 -3.03 3.61 14.55
CA GLU A 99 -2.97 4.79 13.68
C GLU A 99 -3.10 6.07 14.53
N LEU A 100 -2.03 6.87 14.53
CA LEU A 100 -1.83 8.09 15.34
C LEU A 100 -1.47 9.30 14.49
N SER A 101 -1.56 9.21 13.16
CA SER A 101 -1.23 10.29 12.26
C SER A 101 -2.03 11.56 12.55
N TYR A 102 -1.48 12.73 12.21
CA TYR A 102 -2.09 14.03 12.43
C TYR A 102 -2.36 14.36 13.92
N ASN A 103 -1.51 13.84 14.82
CA ASN A 103 -1.46 14.28 16.21
C ASN A 103 -0.13 15.01 16.43
N GLU A 104 -0.11 16.31 16.13
CA GLU A 104 1.11 17.13 16.05
C GLU A 104 1.88 17.24 17.38
N PHE A 105 1.20 17.05 18.52
CA PHE A 105 1.81 17.08 19.85
C PHE A 105 2.47 15.76 20.28
N ILE A 106 2.43 14.73 19.42
CA ILE A 106 3.22 13.51 19.61
C ILE A 106 4.64 13.79 19.10
N SER A 107 5.61 13.84 20.01
CA SER A 107 7.00 14.17 19.71
C SER A 107 7.93 12.97 19.94
N TRP A 108 9.23 13.22 20.01
CA TRP A 108 10.26 12.20 20.30
C TRP A 108 9.90 11.26 21.45
N THR A 109 9.32 11.77 22.55
CA THR A 109 8.90 10.96 23.71
C THR A 109 7.78 9.97 23.35
N GLY A 110 6.80 10.37 22.54
CA GLY A 110 5.80 9.43 22.01
C GLY A 110 6.45 8.39 21.09
N GLY A 111 7.42 8.83 20.28
CA GLY A 111 8.21 7.95 19.43
C GLY A 111 8.97 6.86 20.20
N THR A 112 9.59 7.18 21.34
CA THR A 112 10.31 6.17 22.15
C THR A 112 9.38 5.11 22.72
N PHE A 113 8.18 5.49 23.16
CA PHE A 113 7.17 4.54 23.60
C PHE A 113 6.71 3.62 22.47
N LEU A 114 6.58 4.14 21.25
CA LEU A 114 6.24 3.33 20.07
C LEU A 114 7.36 2.36 19.70
N THR A 115 8.62 2.79 19.76
CA THR A 115 9.78 1.92 19.54
C THR A 115 9.81 0.77 20.53
N GLU A 116 9.58 1.04 21.83
CA GLU A 116 9.48 -0.02 22.84
C GLU A 116 8.32 -0.99 22.52
N LEU A 117 7.15 -0.46 22.16
CA LEU A 117 5.98 -1.27 21.82
C LEU A 117 6.27 -2.26 20.70
N VAL A 118 6.77 -1.80 19.55
CA VAL A 118 6.92 -2.65 18.36
C VAL A 118 7.98 -3.72 18.51
N VAL A 119 8.95 -3.53 19.42
CA VAL A 119 9.93 -4.55 19.80
C VAL A 119 9.32 -5.58 20.76
N ARG A 120 8.53 -5.13 21.74
CA ARG A 120 7.99 -6.01 22.80
C ARG A 120 6.73 -6.77 22.38
N ASN A 121 5.95 -6.25 21.45
CA ASN A 121 4.78 -6.93 20.90
C ASN A 121 4.91 -7.10 19.38
N THR A 122 5.33 -8.29 18.96
CA THR A 122 5.50 -8.66 17.54
C THR A 122 4.16 -8.83 16.80
N ASN A 123 3.01 -8.75 17.47
CA ASN A 123 1.71 -8.66 16.79
C ASN A 123 1.52 -7.32 16.10
N ILE A 124 2.18 -6.24 16.57
CA ILE A 124 2.06 -4.90 16.00
C ILE A 124 2.80 -4.86 14.66
N LYS A 125 2.04 -4.81 13.58
CA LYS A 125 2.48 -4.88 12.18
C LYS A 125 2.39 -3.54 11.46
N GLU A 126 1.67 -2.58 12.03
CA GLU A 126 1.50 -1.26 11.45
C GLU A 126 1.35 -0.19 12.53
N VAL A 127 2.13 0.89 12.40
CA VAL A 127 2.04 2.08 13.24
C VAL A 127 2.04 3.32 12.34
N GLY A 128 0.87 3.95 12.20
CA GLY A 128 0.71 5.22 11.47
C GLY A 128 1.06 6.41 12.36
N ILE A 129 2.05 7.22 11.95
CA ILE A 129 2.55 8.38 12.71
C ILE A 129 2.89 9.57 11.80
N ARG A 130 2.26 9.64 10.63
CA ARG A 130 2.44 10.74 9.69
C ARG A 130 1.97 12.05 10.34
N SER A 131 2.63 13.17 10.06
CA SER A 131 2.22 14.48 10.58
C SER A 131 2.15 14.50 12.13
N THR A 132 3.18 13.92 12.74
CA THR A 132 3.51 14.05 14.17
C THR A 132 4.84 14.81 14.28
N ALA A 133 5.21 15.25 15.49
CA ALA A 133 6.52 15.81 15.77
C ALA A 133 7.58 14.72 16.11
N ILE A 134 7.33 13.45 15.78
CA ILE A 134 8.31 12.36 15.93
C ILE A 134 9.44 12.59 14.92
N PRO A 135 10.72 12.65 15.35
CA PRO A 135 11.84 12.77 14.43
C PRO A 135 11.88 11.62 13.43
N THR A 136 12.19 11.90 12.16
CA THR A 136 12.18 10.92 11.06
C THR A 136 12.94 9.64 11.41
N ARG A 137 14.13 9.72 11.99
CA ARG A 137 14.93 8.54 12.39
C ARG A 137 14.18 7.60 13.35
N VAL A 138 13.38 8.15 14.26
CA VAL A 138 12.58 7.35 15.20
C VAL A 138 11.39 6.72 14.47
N ALA A 139 10.72 7.49 13.60
CA ALA A 139 9.63 6.97 12.78
C ALA A 139 10.08 5.82 11.86
N GLU A 140 11.26 5.95 11.25
CA GLU A 140 11.89 4.89 10.44
C GLU A 140 12.20 3.64 11.27
N ALA A 141 12.75 3.78 12.48
CA ALA A 141 13.01 2.64 13.35
C ALA A 141 11.73 1.89 13.74
N VAL A 142 10.64 2.62 14.00
CA VAL A 142 9.31 2.02 14.25
C VAL A 142 8.84 1.28 13.01
N PHE A 143 8.90 1.92 11.84
CA PHE A 143 8.49 1.33 10.56
C PHE A 143 9.28 0.03 10.26
N GLU A 144 10.61 0.06 10.30
CA GLU A 144 11.45 -1.11 10.07
C GLU A 144 11.09 -2.27 11.01
N GLN A 145 10.88 -1.98 12.29
CA GLN A 145 10.52 -3.02 13.25
C GLN A 145 9.13 -3.60 12.96
N THR A 146 8.15 -2.78 12.58
CA THR A 146 6.85 -3.30 12.15
C THR A 146 6.94 -4.17 10.89
N ARG A 147 7.85 -3.85 9.95
CA ARG A 147 8.11 -4.72 8.79
C ARG A 147 8.72 -6.06 9.18
N ARG A 148 9.66 -6.08 10.13
CA ARG A 148 10.19 -7.33 10.70
C ARG A 148 9.07 -8.16 11.34
N ASN A 149 8.15 -7.51 12.05
CA ASN A 149 6.98 -8.18 12.65
C ASN A 149 6.04 -8.77 11.57
N CYS A 150 5.82 -8.09 10.45
CA CYS A 150 5.07 -8.64 9.31
C CYS A 150 5.71 -9.91 8.74
N VAL A 151 7.03 -9.88 8.51
CA VAL A 151 7.80 -11.04 7.99
C VAL A 151 7.67 -12.23 8.94
N LEU A 152 7.92 -12.02 10.24
CA LEU A 152 7.81 -13.07 11.26
C LEU A 152 6.39 -13.66 11.32
N ALA A 153 5.36 -12.81 11.26
CA ALA A 153 3.98 -13.28 11.28
C ALA A 153 3.63 -14.09 10.03
N TYR A 154 4.11 -13.69 8.85
CA TYR A 154 3.90 -14.43 7.61
C TYR A 154 4.57 -15.81 7.65
N GLN A 155 5.83 -15.86 8.10
CA GLN A 155 6.61 -17.09 8.26
C GLN A 155 5.98 -18.05 9.26
N ALA A 156 5.49 -17.55 10.40
CA ALA A 156 4.85 -18.35 11.43
C ALA A 156 3.58 -19.07 10.95
N VAL A 157 2.83 -18.47 10.01
CA VAL A 157 1.64 -19.09 9.41
C VAL A 157 2.01 -20.05 8.26
N GLY A 158 3.23 -19.96 7.71
CA GLY A 158 3.70 -20.82 6.63
C GLY A 158 2.93 -20.64 5.31
N ARG A 159 2.43 -19.42 5.03
CA ARG A 159 1.68 -19.15 3.81
C ARG A 159 2.58 -19.16 2.58
N MET A 160 2.10 -19.75 1.50
CA MET A 160 2.75 -19.63 0.19
C MET A 160 2.32 -18.33 -0.50
N PRO A 161 3.18 -17.73 -1.34
CA PRO A 161 2.79 -16.61 -2.19
C PRO A 161 1.57 -16.99 -3.02
N LYS A 162 0.61 -16.07 -3.15
CA LYS A 162 -0.62 -16.27 -3.90
C LYS A 162 -0.68 -15.27 -5.06
N PRO A 163 -0.05 -15.58 -6.21
CA PRO A 163 -0.06 -14.68 -7.35
C PRO A 163 -1.47 -14.56 -7.95
N THR A 164 -1.71 -13.47 -8.67
CA THR A 164 -2.92 -13.33 -9.50
C THR A 164 -2.83 -14.18 -10.78
N ASN A 165 -3.98 -14.69 -11.22
CA ASN A 165 -4.16 -15.38 -12.51
C ASN A 165 -4.90 -14.51 -13.53
N HIS A 166 -5.01 -13.20 -13.27
CA HIS A 166 -5.66 -12.28 -14.20
C HIS A 166 -4.94 -12.24 -15.56
N PRO A 167 -5.66 -12.18 -16.71
CA PRO A 167 -5.04 -12.20 -18.04
C PRO A 167 -3.93 -11.16 -18.22
N ALA A 168 -4.11 -9.94 -17.69
CA ALA A 168 -3.09 -8.90 -17.77
C ALA A 168 -1.77 -9.28 -17.06
N ALA A 169 -1.85 -10.00 -15.94
CA ALA A 169 -0.66 -10.51 -15.25
C ALA A 169 0.01 -11.64 -16.04
N ILE A 170 -0.79 -12.52 -16.67
CA ILE A 170 -0.26 -13.57 -17.55
C ILE A 170 0.48 -12.94 -18.73
N HIS A 171 -0.10 -11.94 -19.39
CA HIS A 171 0.54 -11.23 -20.51
C HIS A 171 1.86 -10.58 -20.08
N LEU A 172 1.90 -9.96 -18.89
CA LEU A 172 3.11 -9.37 -18.33
C LEU A 172 4.22 -10.42 -18.09
N ARG A 173 3.87 -11.59 -17.56
CA ARG A 173 4.82 -12.71 -17.40
C ARG A 173 5.29 -13.27 -18.74
N THR A 174 4.43 -13.32 -19.75
CA THR A 174 4.83 -13.71 -21.11
C THR A 174 5.81 -12.71 -21.71
N MET A 175 5.58 -11.39 -21.54
CA MET A 175 6.53 -10.36 -21.94
C MET A 175 7.86 -10.47 -21.20
N LYS A 176 7.84 -10.81 -19.90
CA LYS A 176 9.06 -11.06 -19.13
C LYS A 176 9.83 -12.24 -19.72
N ARG A 177 9.16 -13.34 -20.03
CA ARG A 177 9.78 -14.50 -20.68
C ARG A 177 10.42 -14.13 -22.01
N PHE A 178 9.70 -13.40 -22.87
CA PHE A 178 10.25 -12.89 -24.13
C PHE A 178 11.55 -12.10 -23.91
N PHE A 179 11.55 -11.15 -22.96
CA PHE A 179 12.75 -10.39 -22.62
C PHE A 179 13.90 -11.30 -22.16
N MET A 180 13.62 -12.28 -21.31
CA MET A 180 14.62 -13.21 -20.78
C MET A 180 15.23 -14.11 -21.86
N ASP A 181 14.46 -14.44 -22.91
CA ASP A 181 14.91 -15.27 -24.04
C ASP A 181 15.87 -14.51 -24.96
N ILE A 182 15.81 -13.16 -25.00
CA ILE A 182 16.63 -12.32 -25.90
C ILE A 182 17.72 -11.49 -25.19
N GLN A 183 17.73 -11.45 -23.86
CA GLN A 183 18.66 -10.63 -23.10
C GLN A 183 20.07 -11.23 -23.03
N GLU A 184 21.05 -10.35 -22.89
CA GLU A 184 22.42 -10.70 -22.49
C GLU A 184 22.78 -9.90 -21.24
N ASN A 185 23.19 -10.58 -20.17
CA ASN A 185 23.61 -9.97 -18.91
C ASN A 185 22.60 -8.98 -18.31
N GLY A 186 21.31 -9.31 -18.37
CA GLY A 186 20.19 -8.54 -17.83
C GLY A 186 19.71 -7.38 -18.71
N THR A 187 20.25 -7.24 -19.93
CA THR A 187 19.91 -6.12 -20.83
C THR A 187 19.68 -6.58 -22.27
N VAL A 188 18.88 -5.82 -23.00
CA VAL A 188 18.65 -5.97 -24.45
C VAL A 188 19.06 -4.69 -25.18
N PRO A 189 19.45 -4.73 -26.47
CA PRO A 189 19.61 -3.51 -27.25
C PRO A 189 18.28 -2.76 -27.36
N VAL A 190 18.31 -1.43 -27.45
CA VAL A 190 17.10 -0.58 -27.59
C VAL A 190 16.20 -0.99 -28.75
N SER A 191 16.81 -1.46 -29.85
CA SER A 191 16.12 -1.97 -31.02
C SER A 191 15.14 -3.11 -30.71
N ALA A 192 15.38 -3.86 -29.62
CA ALA A 192 14.49 -4.89 -29.14
C ALA A 192 13.12 -4.36 -28.67
N LEU A 193 12.97 -3.05 -28.40
CA LEU A 193 11.65 -2.44 -28.13
C LEU A 193 10.68 -2.64 -29.30
N VAL A 194 11.17 -2.65 -30.53
CA VAL A 194 10.35 -2.87 -31.73
C VAL A 194 9.78 -4.29 -31.72
N ASP A 195 10.62 -5.29 -31.47
CA ASP A 195 10.18 -6.68 -31.41
C ASP A 195 9.33 -6.95 -30.17
N GLY A 196 9.67 -6.33 -29.04
CA GLY A 196 8.84 -6.34 -27.83
C GLY A 196 7.45 -5.74 -28.05
N PHE A 197 7.35 -4.66 -28.82
CA PHE A 197 6.06 -4.05 -29.17
C PHE A 197 5.22 -4.98 -30.06
N ARG A 198 5.84 -5.59 -31.08
CA ARG A 198 5.19 -6.59 -31.95
C ARG A 198 4.70 -7.78 -31.14
N GLU A 199 5.55 -8.31 -30.28
CA GLU A 199 5.24 -9.43 -29.40
C GLU A 199 4.09 -9.09 -28.44
N ARG A 200 4.09 -7.88 -27.88
CA ARG A 200 2.99 -7.39 -27.04
C ARG A 200 1.66 -7.36 -27.81
N LEU A 201 1.64 -6.86 -29.05
CA LEU A 201 0.43 -6.89 -29.88
C LEU A 201 -0.02 -8.32 -30.17
N ARG A 202 0.92 -9.23 -30.45
CA ARG A 202 0.64 -10.65 -30.65
C ARG A 202 -0.02 -11.29 -29.43
N ILE A 203 0.55 -11.07 -28.23
CA ILE A 203 0.00 -11.56 -26.95
C ILE A 203 -1.41 -11.02 -26.70
N LEU A 204 -1.68 -9.76 -27.07
CA LEU A 204 -2.99 -9.13 -26.94
C LEU A 204 -3.99 -9.53 -28.05
N GLY A 205 -3.58 -10.33 -29.03
CA GLY A 205 -4.41 -10.67 -30.19
C GLY A 205 -4.66 -9.48 -31.14
N GLN A 206 -3.79 -8.47 -31.09
CA GLN A 206 -3.86 -7.20 -31.83
C GLN A 206 -2.82 -7.11 -32.95
N GLU A 207 -2.27 -8.23 -33.41
CA GLU A 207 -1.22 -8.25 -34.44
C GLU A 207 -1.63 -7.54 -35.75
N ARG A 208 -2.91 -7.62 -36.12
CA ARG A 208 -3.48 -6.90 -37.28
C ARG A 208 -3.31 -5.38 -37.20
N ASP A 209 -3.24 -4.83 -35.99
CA ASP A 209 -3.07 -3.40 -35.77
C ASP A 209 -1.62 -2.94 -36.05
N LEU A 210 -0.67 -3.86 -36.28
CA LEU A 210 0.72 -3.52 -36.58
C LEU A 210 0.84 -2.57 -37.79
N SER A 211 -0.03 -2.73 -38.78
CA SER A 211 -0.13 -1.89 -39.98
C SER A 211 -0.44 -0.41 -39.68
N LYS A 212 -0.96 -0.10 -38.49
CA LYS A 212 -1.27 1.28 -38.06
C LYS A 212 -0.05 2.03 -37.53
N TYR A 213 1.07 1.34 -37.32
CA TYR A 213 2.29 1.90 -36.74
C TYR A 213 3.35 2.10 -37.82
N THR A 214 3.88 3.32 -37.89
CA THR A 214 4.88 3.71 -38.87
C THR A 214 6.30 3.45 -38.37
N GLU A 215 7.28 3.46 -39.27
CA GLU A 215 8.70 3.42 -38.91
C GLU A 215 9.08 4.59 -37.99
N SER A 216 8.51 5.78 -38.23
CA SER A 216 8.69 6.95 -37.36
C SER A 216 8.18 6.74 -35.93
N PHE A 217 7.13 5.92 -35.75
CA PHE A 217 6.66 5.54 -34.41
C PHE A 217 7.70 4.69 -33.70
N PHE A 218 8.26 3.68 -34.37
CA PHE A 218 9.30 2.82 -33.80
C PHE A 218 10.59 3.58 -33.49
N GLU A 219 10.99 4.53 -34.35
CA GLU A 219 12.10 5.44 -34.05
C GLU A 219 11.82 6.26 -32.78
N THR A 220 10.61 6.78 -32.63
CA THR A 220 10.22 7.58 -31.46
C THR A 220 10.21 6.72 -30.21
N LEU A 221 9.70 5.49 -30.28
CA LEU A 221 9.70 4.52 -29.18
C LEU A 221 11.13 4.24 -28.69
N CYS A 222 12.06 4.00 -29.62
CA CYS A 222 13.47 3.77 -29.29
C CYS A 222 14.15 5.00 -28.66
N ARG A 223 13.76 6.22 -29.06
CA ARG A 223 14.29 7.47 -28.49
C ARG A 223 13.82 7.77 -27.06
N GLN A 224 12.82 7.05 -26.54
CA GLN A 224 12.30 7.28 -25.18
C GLN A 224 13.26 6.83 -24.09
N VAL A 225 14.25 5.99 -24.40
CA VAL A 225 15.24 5.51 -23.44
C VAL A 225 16.62 6.01 -23.84
N PRO A 226 17.39 6.64 -22.92
CA PRO A 226 18.65 7.29 -23.27
C PRO A 226 19.85 6.35 -23.41
N GLN A 227 19.66 5.03 -23.27
CA GLN A 227 20.74 4.04 -23.17
C GLN A 227 20.67 3.09 -24.36
N ASP A 228 21.79 2.75 -24.99
CA ASP A 228 21.84 1.79 -26.12
C ASP A 228 21.39 0.37 -25.75
N ARG A 229 21.53 0.02 -24.47
CA ARG A 229 21.05 -1.22 -23.89
C ARG A 229 20.16 -0.91 -22.69
N ILE A 230 19.06 -1.64 -22.57
CA ILE A 230 18.01 -1.34 -21.60
C ILE A 230 17.71 -2.57 -20.74
N THR A 231 17.40 -2.32 -19.47
CA THR A 231 17.00 -3.37 -18.52
C THR A 231 15.54 -3.77 -18.74
N TRP A 232 15.09 -4.81 -18.04
CA TRP A 232 13.69 -5.22 -18.02
C TRP A 232 12.74 -4.07 -17.64
N GLU A 233 13.09 -3.28 -16.62
CA GLU A 233 12.26 -2.18 -16.13
C GLU A 233 12.06 -1.10 -17.20
N ALA A 234 13.15 -0.72 -17.88
CA ALA A 234 13.09 0.22 -18.98
C ALA A 234 12.27 -0.34 -20.14
N PHE A 235 12.50 -1.60 -20.50
CA PHE A 235 11.77 -2.28 -21.56
C PHE A 235 10.26 -2.31 -21.31
N ILE A 236 9.82 -2.81 -20.15
CA ILE A 236 8.40 -2.99 -19.88
C ILE A 236 7.66 -1.68 -19.64
N LEU A 237 8.29 -0.68 -19.01
CA LEU A 237 7.67 0.63 -18.78
C LEU A 237 7.54 1.42 -20.09
N THR A 238 8.52 1.34 -20.98
CA THR A 238 8.48 2.00 -22.30
C THR A 238 7.43 1.38 -23.21
N LEU A 239 7.21 0.06 -23.12
CA LEU A 239 6.14 -0.63 -23.86
C LEU A 239 4.74 -0.37 -23.30
N ARG A 240 4.59 0.43 -22.22
CA ARG A 240 3.27 0.87 -21.77
C ARG A 240 2.74 1.96 -22.68
N MET A 241 1.55 1.71 -23.22
CA MET A 241 0.85 2.66 -24.10
C MET A 241 0.10 3.77 -23.34
N ASP A 242 0.46 4.06 -22.10
CA ASP A 242 -0.17 5.10 -21.27
C ASP A 242 0.64 6.41 -21.20
N GLY A 243 1.65 6.54 -22.07
CA GLY A 243 2.52 7.71 -22.17
C GLY A 243 3.57 7.79 -21.06
N SER A 244 3.78 6.72 -20.28
CA SER A 244 4.83 6.65 -19.28
C SER A 244 6.21 6.79 -19.91
N LEU A 245 7.03 7.67 -19.34
CA LEU A 245 8.44 7.80 -19.67
C LEU A 245 9.26 7.04 -18.64
N TYR A 246 10.27 6.30 -19.09
CA TYR A 246 11.18 5.62 -18.19
C TYR A 246 12.06 6.64 -17.44
N ASP A 247 12.03 6.56 -16.11
CA ASP A 247 12.87 7.31 -15.19
C ASP A 247 13.53 6.34 -14.21
N ALA A 248 14.83 6.13 -14.39
CA ALA A 248 15.64 5.21 -13.61
C ALA A 248 15.68 5.56 -12.11
N ASP A 249 15.69 6.84 -11.76
CA ASP A 249 15.73 7.26 -10.36
C ASP A 249 14.37 7.09 -9.69
N PHE A 250 13.28 7.28 -10.43
CA PHE A 250 11.95 6.91 -9.95
C PHE A 250 11.81 5.40 -9.80
N VAL A 251 12.30 4.59 -10.73
CA VAL A 251 12.33 3.11 -10.59
C VAL A 251 13.10 2.68 -9.34
N LYS A 252 14.26 3.28 -9.04
CA LYS A 252 15.00 3.01 -7.78
C LYS A 252 14.16 3.33 -6.54
N LYS A 253 13.38 4.42 -6.56
CA LYS A 253 12.45 4.75 -5.46
C LYS A 253 11.36 3.69 -5.30
N VAL A 254 10.79 3.21 -6.40
CA VAL A 254 9.80 2.12 -6.40
C VAL A 254 10.42 0.83 -5.86
N GLN A 255 11.63 0.49 -6.31
CA GLN A 255 12.37 -0.69 -5.86
C GLN A 255 12.67 -0.64 -4.36
N ARG A 256 13.10 0.50 -3.84
CA ARG A 256 13.31 0.68 -2.39
C ARG A 256 12.03 0.38 -1.60
N VAL A 257 10.88 0.91 -2.03
CA VAL A 257 9.60 0.64 -1.36
C VAL A 257 9.22 -0.84 -1.44
N PHE A 258 9.44 -1.49 -2.59
CA PHE A 258 9.25 -2.94 -2.71
C PHE A 258 10.08 -3.71 -1.67
N LEU A 259 11.37 -3.39 -1.56
CA LEU A 259 12.30 -4.03 -0.63
C LEU A 259 11.95 -3.77 0.84
N GLU A 260 11.47 -2.57 1.18
CA GLU A 260 10.97 -2.24 2.52
C GLU A 260 9.78 -3.11 2.93
N PHE A 261 8.90 -3.46 1.98
CA PHE A 261 7.70 -4.26 2.22
C PHE A 261 7.87 -5.75 1.93
N ASN A 262 9.01 -6.16 1.39
CA ASN A 262 9.27 -7.52 0.96
C ASN A 262 9.12 -8.52 2.13
N ILE A 263 8.32 -9.56 1.91
CA ILE A 263 8.08 -10.64 2.87
C ILE A 263 9.23 -11.65 2.91
N GLU A 264 10.05 -11.68 1.86
CA GLU A 264 11.28 -12.47 1.77
C GLU A 264 12.51 -11.57 1.58
N PRO A 265 12.96 -10.83 2.62
CA PRO A 265 14.04 -9.84 2.46
C PRO A 265 15.34 -10.39 1.86
N SER A 266 15.67 -11.67 2.11
CA SER A 266 16.85 -12.33 1.55
C SER A 266 16.78 -12.57 0.04
N ALA A 267 15.58 -12.57 -0.55
CA ALA A 267 15.38 -12.78 -1.98
C ALA A 267 15.53 -11.48 -2.80
N GLY A 268 15.67 -10.32 -2.16
CA GLY A 268 15.77 -9.04 -2.87
C GLY A 268 14.55 -8.79 -3.76
N THR A 269 14.74 -8.53 -5.04
CA THR A 269 13.65 -8.33 -6.00
C THR A 269 12.90 -9.61 -6.40
N GLU A 270 13.47 -10.78 -6.13
CA GLU A 270 12.82 -12.07 -6.41
C GLU A 270 11.77 -12.46 -5.35
N GLY A 271 11.73 -11.71 -4.24
CA GLY A 271 10.69 -11.85 -3.22
C GLY A 271 9.34 -11.34 -3.68
N PHE A 272 8.46 -11.04 -2.73
CA PHE A 272 7.12 -10.56 -3.00
C PHE A 272 6.58 -9.70 -1.86
N VAL A 273 5.55 -8.92 -2.19
CA VAL A 273 4.81 -8.07 -1.24
C VAL A 273 3.35 -8.50 -1.16
N GLU A 274 2.67 -8.21 -0.06
CA GLU A 274 1.24 -8.50 0.10
C GLU A 274 0.37 -7.38 -0.48
N VAL A 275 -0.67 -7.73 -1.25
CA VAL A 275 -1.61 -6.75 -1.84
C VAL A 275 -2.35 -5.94 -0.76
N ARG A 276 -2.56 -6.51 0.44
CA ARG A 276 -3.19 -5.80 1.55
C ARG A 276 -2.43 -4.52 1.94
N ASP A 277 -1.11 -4.49 1.73
CA ASP A 277 -0.23 -3.36 2.07
C ASP A 277 -0.14 -2.33 0.93
N LEU A 278 -0.86 -2.50 -0.18
CA LEU A 278 -0.73 -1.68 -1.39
C LEU A 278 -0.95 -0.20 -1.14
N ALA A 279 -1.93 0.16 -0.30
CA ALA A 279 -2.17 1.55 0.07
C ALA A 279 -1.04 2.14 0.93
N ALA A 280 -0.43 1.34 1.81
CA ALA A 280 0.72 1.74 2.61
C ALA A 280 1.97 1.92 1.75
N MET A 281 2.23 0.97 0.82
CA MET A 281 3.31 1.08 -0.17
C MET A 281 3.14 2.33 -1.05
N PHE A 282 1.91 2.62 -1.49
CA PHE A 282 1.61 3.83 -2.26
C PHE A 282 1.90 5.10 -1.45
N THR A 283 1.44 5.13 -0.20
CA THR A 283 1.68 6.25 0.73
C THR A 283 3.17 6.46 0.97
N ARG A 284 3.94 5.37 1.08
CA ARG A 284 5.39 5.40 1.28
C ARG A 284 6.12 5.96 0.07
N LEU A 285 5.70 5.59 -1.14
CA LEU A 285 6.31 6.04 -2.39
C LEU A 285 5.99 7.51 -2.70
N TYR A 286 4.71 7.89 -2.61
CA TYR A 286 4.22 9.18 -3.06
C TYR A 286 4.08 10.22 -1.95
N GLY A 287 4.23 9.79 -0.70
CA GLY A 287 4.06 10.69 0.43
C GLY A 287 2.61 11.11 0.65
N GLU A 288 1.61 10.39 0.14
CA GLU A 288 0.18 10.56 0.43
C GLU A 288 -0.61 9.28 0.10
N PRO A 289 -1.72 9.00 0.80
CA PRO A 289 -2.52 7.81 0.51
C PRO A 289 -3.17 7.89 -0.89
N PRO A 290 -3.36 6.74 -1.56
CA PRO A 290 -4.04 6.74 -2.84
C PRO A 290 -5.50 7.14 -2.64
N THR A 291 -6.06 7.85 -3.63
CA THR A 291 -7.50 8.06 -3.67
C THR A 291 -8.23 6.71 -3.80
N PRO A 292 -9.49 6.58 -3.34
CA PRO A 292 -10.26 5.34 -3.51
C PRO A 292 -10.32 4.88 -4.97
N LYS A 293 -10.37 5.81 -5.92
CA LYS A 293 -10.35 5.53 -7.37
C LYS A 293 -9.01 4.98 -7.83
N GLU A 294 -7.88 5.57 -7.41
CA GLU A 294 -6.55 5.05 -7.74
C GLU A 294 -6.38 3.63 -7.20
N LEU A 295 -6.75 3.39 -5.94
CA LEU A 295 -6.64 2.07 -5.34
C LEU A 295 -7.55 1.04 -6.03
N ALA A 296 -8.78 1.42 -6.39
CA ALA A 296 -9.69 0.56 -7.15
C ALA A 296 -9.12 0.24 -8.55
N ASN A 297 -8.58 1.24 -9.26
CA ASN A 297 -7.98 1.06 -10.57
C ASN A 297 -6.77 0.10 -10.50
N MET A 298 -5.89 0.29 -9.52
CA MET A 298 -4.75 -0.59 -9.27
C MET A 298 -5.21 -2.04 -9.07
N ARG A 299 -6.23 -2.25 -8.23
CA ARG A 299 -6.78 -3.59 -8.00
C ARG A 299 -7.41 -4.19 -9.25
N SER A 300 -8.17 -3.42 -10.02
CA SER A 300 -8.82 -3.92 -11.23
C SER A 300 -7.82 -4.28 -12.33
N LEU A 301 -6.67 -3.59 -12.42
CA LEU A 301 -5.70 -3.79 -13.49
C LEU A 301 -5.20 -5.24 -13.56
N LEU A 302 -5.00 -5.86 -12.40
CA LEU A 302 -4.47 -7.21 -12.26
C LEU A 302 -5.41 -8.15 -11.47
N GLY A 303 -6.69 -7.79 -11.30
CA GLY A 303 -7.68 -8.60 -10.58
C GLY A 303 -7.31 -8.92 -9.12
N LEU A 304 -6.76 -7.94 -8.39
CA LEU A 304 -6.13 -8.12 -7.10
C LEU A 304 -7.12 -8.06 -5.91
N ASN A 305 -6.90 -8.91 -4.91
CA ASN A 305 -7.55 -8.85 -3.60
C ASN A 305 -6.53 -8.98 -2.46
N ASP A 306 -6.95 -8.73 -1.22
CA ASP A 306 -6.05 -8.65 -0.05
C ASP A 306 -5.37 -9.97 0.34
N THR A 307 -5.78 -11.10 -0.25
CA THR A 307 -5.15 -12.40 -0.01
C THR A 307 -4.00 -12.70 -0.98
N MET A 308 -3.82 -11.87 -2.01
CA MET A 308 -2.85 -12.08 -3.07
C MET A 308 -1.49 -11.41 -2.76
N THR A 309 -0.48 -11.83 -3.50
CA THR A 309 0.88 -11.30 -3.47
C THR A 309 1.29 -10.78 -4.85
N LEU A 310 2.26 -9.87 -4.87
CA LEU A 310 2.84 -9.30 -6.09
C LEU A 310 4.35 -9.52 -6.07
N HIS A 311 4.91 -10.01 -7.18
CA HIS A 311 6.37 -9.95 -7.38
C HIS A 311 6.75 -8.58 -7.95
N TRP A 312 8.06 -8.33 -8.04
CA TRP A 312 8.61 -7.08 -8.58
C TRP A 312 8.02 -6.73 -9.95
N ASP A 313 7.91 -7.73 -10.83
CA ASP A 313 7.45 -7.54 -12.20
C ASP A 313 6.01 -7.01 -12.27
N GLU A 314 5.10 -7.45 -11.40
CA GLU A 314 3.74 -6.92 -11.32
C GLU A 314 3.63 -5.63 -10.49
N PHE A 315 4.45 -5.52 -9.43
CA PHE A 315 4.46 -4.37 -8.54
C PHE A 315 4.93 -3.10 -9.24
N LEU A 316 6.02 -3.16 -10.01
CA LEU A 316 6.62 -2.02 -10.69
C LEU A 316 5.60 -1.25 -11.55
N PRO A 317 4.93 -1.85 -12.55
CA PRO A 317 3.98 -1.10 -13.37
C PRO A 317 2.79 -0.61 -12.54
N LEU A 318 2.34 -1.38 -11.55
CA LEU A 318 1.24 -0.98 -10.67
C LEU A 318 1.56 0.29 -9.87
N MET A 319 2.81 0.44 -9.45
CA MET A 319 3.29 1.55 -8.63
C MET A 319 3.92 2.68 -9.46
N TYR A 320 3.99 2.52 -10.78
CA TYR A 320 4.48 3.56 -11.70
C TYR A 320 3.37 4.52 -12.17
N ILE A 321 2.16 4.46 -11.61
CA ILE A 321 0.97 5.16 -12.13
C ILE A 321 1.09 6.68 -12.17
N ARG A 322 1.84 7.28 -11.23
CA ARG A 322 2.20 8.71 -11.23
C ARG A 322 3.65 8.96 -11.66
N GLY A 323 4.29 7.99 -12.32
CA GLY A 323 5.59 8.19 -12.94
C GLY A 323 5.54 9.29 -14.01
N PRO A 324 6.71 9.76 -14.48
CA PRO A 324 6.78 10.77 -15.52
C PRO A 324 5.96 10.35 -16.75
N LYS A 325 5.24 11.32 -17.34
CA LYS A 325 4.43 11.11 -18.53
C LYS A 325 4.75 12.14 -19.60
N ASP A 326 4.82 11.71 -20.84
CA ASP A 326 4.81 12.61 -21.99
C ASP A 326 3.36 13.03 -22.29
N LYS A 327 3.08 14.33 -22.18
CA LYS A 327 1.75 14.91 -22.45
C LYS A 327 1.33 14.75 -23.91
N CYS A 328 2.28 14.83 -24.86
CA CYS A 328 2.00 14.67 -26.29
C CYS A 328 1.53 13.24 -26.59
N MET A 329 2.19 12.25 -25.99
CA MET A 329 1.77 10.85 -26.10
C MET A 329 0.47 10.58 -25.34
N ALA A 330 0.32 11.06 -24.10
CA ALA A 330 -0.88 10.83 -23.30
C ALA A 330 -2.17 11.34 -23.98
N MET A 331 -2.08 12.41 -24.78
CA MET A 331 -3.19 12.89 -25.62
C MET A 331 -3.31 12.12 -26.95
N GLY A 332 -2.18 11.76 -27.58
CA GLY A 332 -2.17 11.02 -28.84
C GLY A 332 -2.73 9.60 -28.77
N TRP A 333 -2.63 8.92 -27.63
CA TRP A 333 -3.03 7.51 -27.47
C TRP A 333 -4.46 7.28 -26.96
N ASN A 334 -5.08 8.29 -26.32
CA ASN A 334 -6.52 8.28 -26.07
C ASN A 334 -7.35 8.42 -27.35
N LEU A 335 -6.70 8.76 -28.46
CA LEU A 335 -7.25 8.52 -29.79
C LEU A 335 -6.99 7.06 -30.13
N SER A 336 -7.88 6.17 -29.70
CA SER A 336 -8.01 4.87 -30.36
C SER A 336 -8.00 5.11 -31.87
N PRO A 337 -7.09 4.49 -32.65
CA PRO A 337 -7.07 4.72 -34.08
C PRO A 337 -8.38 4.17 -34.62
N LEU A 338 -9.22 5.09 -35.14
CA LEU A 338 -10.61 4.96 -35.60
C LEU A 338 -11.70 5.42 -34.61
N TYR A 339 -11.62 6.66 -34.08
CA TYR A 339 -12.84 7.46 -33.92
C TYR A 339 -13.12 8.16 -35.25
N ILE A 340 -13.56 7.41 -36.26
CA ILE A 340 -14.30 8.02 -37.36
C ILE A 340 -15.72 8.13 -36.81
N PRO A 341 -16.26 9.35 -36.59
CA PRO A 341 -17.65 9.48 -36.19
C PRO A 341 -18.49 9.02 -37.38
N THR A 342 -18.92 7.76 -37.35
CA THR A 342 -19.88 7.25 -38.31
C THR A 342 -21.22 7.89 -37.97
N MET A 343 -21.44 9.08 -38.54
CA MET A 343 -22.76 9.64 -38.79
C MET A 343 -23.50 8.61 -39.65
N LEU A 344 -24.33 7.78 -39.01
CA LEU A 344 -25.36 7.04 -39.72
C LEU A 344 -26.42 8.06 -40.12
N HIS A 345 -26.27 8.57 -41.34
CA HIS A 345 -27.38 9.11 -42.12
C HIS A 345 -28.07 7.95 -42.84
N PHE A 346 -29.39 7.94 -42.69
CA PHE A 346 -30.42 7.02 -43.19
C PHE A 346 -30.66 5.76 -42.35
#